data_AF-A0A4S4BRY8-F1
#
_entry.id   AF-A0A4S4BRY8-F1
#
_cell.length_a   1.000
_cell.length_b   1.000
_cell.length_c   1.000
_cell.angle_alpha   90.00
_cell.angle_beta   90.00
_cell.angle_gamma   90.00
#
_symmetry.space_group_name_H-M   'P 1'
#
loop_
_entity.id
_entity.type
_entity.pdbx_description
1 polymer ?
#
loop_
_entity_poly.entity_id
_entity_poly.type
_entity_poly.pdbx_seq_one_letter_code
_entity_poly.pdbx_strand_id
1 'polypeptide(L)'
;MLLLMEDNGFGMSKDEIDALNQQLNDPIRQIDESYGLKNLHQRLKLFYGPDYGLHIQGNGYGGLTVQMKLRKMRVEDYMNANQAPLP
;
A
#
# COMPACT_ATOMS: atom_id res chain seq x y z
N MET A 1 7.17 7.52 -6.66
CA MET A 1 7.97 7.50 -5.42
C MET A 1 7.74 6.16 -4.75
N LEU A 2 8.81 5.54 -4.25
CA LEU A 2 8.73 4.30 -3.49
C LEU A 2 9.12 4.61 -2.04
N LEU A 3 8.25 4.27 -1.10
CA LEU A 3 8.54 4.34 0.33
C LEU A 3 8.72 2.92 0.85
N LEU A 4 9.76 2.71 1.66
CA LEU A 4 10.09 1.44 2.29
C LEU A 4 9.97 1.63 3.80
N MET A 5 9.21 0.75 4.45
CA MET A 5 9.05 0.73 5.90
C MET A 5 9.45 -0.65 6.38
N GLU A 6 10.40 -0.72 7.30
CA GLU A 6 10.92 -1.98 7.85
C GLU A 6 10.47 -2.17 9.29
N ASP A 7 10.13 -3.39 9.61
CA ASP A 7 9.79 -3.87 10.94
C ASP A 7 10.84 -4.90 11.40
N ASN A 8 11.12 -4.95 12.69
CA ASN A 8 12.12 -5.83 13.31
C ASN A 8 11.49 -6.96 14.15
N GLY A 9 10.24 -7.29 13.88
CA GLY A 9 9.50 -8.40 14.49
C GLY A 9 9.96 -9.76 13.98
N PHE A 10 9.16 -10.79 14.26
CA PHE A 10 9.48 -12.18 13.94
C PHE A 10 9.28 -12.57 12.48
N GLY A 11 8.80 -11.62 11.65
CA GLY A 11 8.57 -11.84 10.24
C GLY A 11 7.42 -12.81 9.99
N MET A 12 7.38 -13.30 8.77
CA MET A 12 6.42 -14.29 8.29
C MET A 12 7.14 -15.24 7.34
N SER A 13 6.66 -16.48 7.23
CA SER A 13 7.10 -17.39 6.20
C SER A 13 6.76 -16.85 4.81
N LYS A 14 7.43 -17.38 3.78
CA LYS A 14 7.16 -16.98 2.40
C LYS A 14 5.69 -17.21 2.01
N ASP A 15 5.12 -18.33 2.41
CA ASP A 15 3.73 -18.69 2.10
C ASP A 15 2.73 -17.73 2.78
N GLU A 16 3.01 -17.31 4.01
CA GLU A 16 2.22 -16.30 4.73
C GLU A 16 2.33 -14.92 4.06
N ILE A 17 3.53 -14.53 3.61
CA ILE A 17 3.74 -13.28 2.87
C ILE A 17 2.99 -13.31 1.53
N ASP A 18 3.03 -14.44 0.81
CA ASP A 18 2.33 -14.61 -0.45
C ASP A 18 0.81 -14.57 -0.25
N ALA A 19 0.30 -15.25 0.80
CA ALA A 19 -1.11 -15.19 1.19
C ALA A 19 -1.54 -13.76 1.56
N LEU A 20 -0.71 -13.02 2.31
CA LEU A 20 -0.99 -11.64 2.67
C LEU A 20 -1.02 -10.72 1.44
N ASN A 21 -0.08 -10.87 0.52
CA ASN A 21 -0.09 -10.14 -0.75
C ASN A 21 -1.33 -10.49 -1.60
N GLN A 22 -1.80 -11.74 -1.59
CA GLN A 22 -3.05 -12.12 -2.25
C GLN A 22 -4.26 -11.45 -1.59
N GLN A 23 -4.34 -11.48 -0.25
CA GLN A 23 -5.41 -10.83 0.50
C GLN A 23 -5.50 -9.32 0.25
N LEU A 24 -4.37 -8.64 0.05
CA LEU A 24 -4.33 -7.23 -0.33
C LEU A 24 -4.95 -6.96 -1.70
N ASN A 25 -4.86 -7.91 -2.63
CA ASN A 25 -5.42 -7.81 -3.97
C ASN A 25 -6.88 -8.26 -4.05
N ASP A 26 -7.35 -9.04 -3.09
CA ASP A 26 -8.74 -9.50 -3.06
C ASP A 26 -9.74 -8.33 -2.89
N PRO A 27 -10.94 -8.41 -3.47
CA PRO A 27 -12.03 -7.48 -3.17
C PRO A 27 -12.35 -7.47 -1.67
N ILE A 28 -12.68 -6.30 -1.09
CA ILE A 28 -13.22 -6.25 0.27
C ILE A 28 -14.67 -6.72 0.18
N ARG A 29 -14.97 -7.90 0.71
CA ARG A 29 -16.35 -8.45 0.76
C ARG A 29 -17.03 -8.23 2.12
N GLN A 30 -16.26 -8.01 3.19
CA GLN A 30 -16.76 -7.75 4.54
C GLN A 30 -15.93 -6.64 5.18
N ILE A 31 -16.54 -5.83 6.05
CA ILE A 31 -15.93 -4.60 6.61
C ILE A 31 -15.23 -4.87 7.97
N ASP A 32 -15.41 -6.06 8.56
CA ASP A 32 -15.13 -6.27 9.98
C ASP A 32 -13.74 -6.86 10.34
N GLU A 33 -12.94 -7.31 9.38
CA GLU A 33 -11.63 -7.95 9.63
C GLU A 33 -10.43 -7.06 9.24
N SER A 34 -9.89 -6.31 10.20
CA SER A 34 -8.49 -5.82 10.23
C SER A 34 -7.96 -5.23 8.90
N TYR A 35 -8.61 -4.19 8.38
CA TYR A 35 -8.44 -3.75 6.99
C TYR A 35 -7.49 -2.56 6.74
N GLY A 36 -6.59 -2.20 7.66
CA GLY A 36 -5.73 -1.01 7.48
C GLY A 36 -4.91 -1.04 6.18
N LEU A 37 -4.14 -2.10 5.95
CA LEU A 37 -3.28 -2.24 4.77
C LEU A 37 -4.08 -2.50 3.50
N LYS A 38 -5.13 -3.33 3.56
CA LYS A 38 -5.96 -3.65 2.39
C LYS A 38 -6.76 -2.43 1.91
N ASN A 39 -7.36 -1.68 2.83
CA ASN A 39 -8.07 -0.45 2.49
C ASN A 39 -7.12 0.59 1.88
N LEU A 40 -5.93 0.74 2.45
CA LEU A 40 -4.89 1.61 1.89
C LEU A 40 -4.47 1.15 0.49
N HIS A 41 -4.14 -0.13 0.30
CA HIS A 41 -3.74 -0.70 -0.99
C HIS A 41 -4.81 -0.46 -2.07
N GLN A 42 -6.08 -0.72 -1.76
CA GLN A 42 -7.18 -0.50 -2.70
C GLN A 42 -7.39 0.98 -3.01
N ARG A 43 -7.36 1.87 -2.01
CA ARG A 43 -7.49 3.32 -2.25
C ARG A 43 -6.36 3.81 -3.15
N LEU A 44 -5.12 3.39 -2.90
CA LEU A 44 -3.99 3.76 -3.74
C LEU A 44 -4.20 3.33 -5.20
N LYS A 45 -4.72 2.12 -5.43
CA LYS A 45 -5.07 1.65 -6.77
C LYS A 45 -6.20 2.45 -7.42
N LEU A 46 -7.24 2.79 -6.66
CA LEU A 46 -8.37 3.59 -7.15
C LEU A 46 -7.96 5.01 -7.52
N PHE A 47 -7.10 5.66 -6.72
CA PHE A 47 -6.69 7.05 -6.96
C PHE A 47 -5.57 7.20 -7.98
N TYR A 48 -4.61 6.28 -8.01
CA TYR A 48 -3.40 6.43 -8.83
C TYR A 48 -3.28 5.42 -9.97
N GLY A 49 -4.10 4.35 -9.96
CA GLY A 49 -4.08 3.30 -10.97
C GLY A 49 -3.53 1.97 -10.44
N PRO A 50 -3.69 0.87 -11.20
CA PRO A 50 -3.39 -0.49 -10.76
C PRO A 50 -1.90 -0.73 -10.44
N ASP A 51 -1.01 0.11 -10.97
CA ASP A 51 0.44 0.04 -10.76
C ASP A 51 0.90 0.60 -9.42
N TYR A 52 -0.01 1.10 -8.59
CA TYR A 52 0.25 1.67 -7.27
C TYR A 52 -0.32 0.78 -6.17
N GLY A 53 0.15 0.99 -4.94
CA GLY A 53 -0.31 0.21 -3.79
C GLY A 53 0.83 -0.22 -2.88
N LEU A 54 0.53 -1.26 -2.11
CA LEU A 54 1.42 -1.89 -1.14
C LEU A 54 1.91 -3.25 -1.65
N HIS A 55 3.14 -3.59 -1.32
CA HIS A 55 3.73 -4.92 -1.47
C HIS A 55 4.52 -5.25 -0.21
N ILE A 56 4.41 -6.49 0.28
CA ILE A 56 5.05 -6.92 1.52
C ILE A 56 6.09 -7.99 1.20
N GLN A 57 7.26 -7.88 1.81
CA GLN A 57 8.35 -8.85 1.68
C GLN A 57 9.00 -9.09 3.04
N GLY A 58 9.67 -10.23 3.21
CA GLY A 58 10.56 -10.47 4.35
C GLY A 58 11.82 -9.62 4.23
N ASN A 59 12.43 -9.26 5.36
CA ASN A 59 13.67 -8.49 5.40
C ASN A 59 14.84 -9.29 6.00
N GLY A 60 16.05 -8.76 5.84
CA GLY A 60 17.28 -9.41 6.32
C GLY A 60 17.43 -9.47 7.84
N TYR A 61 16.57 -8.77 8.58
CA TYR A 61 16.55 -8.73 10.05
C TYR A 61 15.56 -9.74 10.67
N GLY A 62 14.90 -10.54 9.84
CA GLY A 62 13.89 -11.50 10.28
C GLY A 62 12.50 -10.91 10.45
N GLY A 63 12.28 -9.64 10.14
CA GLY A 63 10.96 -8.98 10.12
C GLY A 63 10.42 -8.79 8.70
N LEU A 64 9.53 -7.81 8.52
CA LEU A 64 8.92 -7.47 7.23
C LEU A 64 9.39 -6.11 6.71
N THR A 65 9.33 -5.94 5.40
CA THR A 65 9.40 -4.65 4.72
C THR A 65 8.11 -4.43 3.94
N VAL A 66 7.45 -3.31 4.19
CA VAL A 66 6.32 -2.83 3.40
C VAL A 66 6.84 -1.83 2.37
N GLN A 67 6.63 -2.15 1.10
CA GLN A 67 6.88 -1.26 -0.02
C GLN A 67 5.59 -0.55 -0.42
N MET A 68 5.60 0.77 -0.44
CA MET A 68 4.46 1.58 -0.87
C MET A 68 4.82 2.44 -2.08
N LYS A 69 4.15 2.20 -3.20
CA LYS A 69 4.33 2.97 -4.43
C LYS A 69 3.27 4.06 -4.52
N LEU A 70 3.73 5.31 -4.59
CA LEU A 70 2.90 6.51 -4.64
C LEU A 70 3.23 7.39 -5.84
N ARG A 71 2.23 8.10 -6.36
CA ARG A 71 2.45 9.16 -7.34
C ARG A 71 3.13 10.34 -6.63
N LYS A 72 4.28 10.78 -7.15
CA LYS A 72 4.93 12.02 -6.71
C LYS A 72 4.38 13.16 -7.54
N MET A 73 3.85 14.20 -6.90
CA MET A 73 3.34 15.39 -7.56
C MET A 73 3.98 16.62 -6.92
N ARG A 74 4.29 17.64 -7.72
CA ARG A 74 4.56 18.97 -7.15
C ARG A 74 3.24 19.60 -6.77
N VAL A 75 3.26 20.46 -5.75
CA VAL A 75 2.07 21.18 -5.29
C VAL A 75 1.48 22.00 -6.44
N GLU A 76 2.32 22.69 -7.22
CA GLU A 76 1.91 23.46 -8.40
C GLU A 76 1.18 22.59 -9.44
N ASP A 77 1.74 21.42 -9.80
CA ASP A 77 1.11 20.50 -10.76
C ASP A 77 -0.26 20.00 -10.26
N TYR A 78 -0.39 19.73 -8.97
CA TYR A 78 -1.64 19.29 -8.36
C TYR A 78 -2.72 20.39 -8.39
N MET A 79 -2.35 21.62 -8.05
CA MET A 79 -3.26 22.77 -8.04
C MET A 79 -3.72 23.13 -9.47
N ASN A 80 -2.81 23.04 -10.46
CA ASN A 80 -3.15 23.30 -11.86
C ASN A 80 -4.09 22.23 -12.44
N ALA A 81 -3.92 20.96 -12.05
CA ALA A 81 -4.75 19.86 -12.52
C ALA A 81 -6.16 19.81 -11.87
N ASN A 82 -6.33 20.40 -10.68
CA ASN A 82 -7.56 20.34 -9.90
C ASN A 82 -8.02 21.75 -9.49
N GLN A 83 -8.48 22.57 -10.45
CA GLN A 83 -9.01 23.93 -10.23
C GLN A 83 -10.32 23.98 -9.40
N ALA A 84 -10.38 23.33 -8.25
CA ALA A 84 -11.41 23.51 -7.23
C ALA A 84 -10.72 23.59 -5.86
N PRO A 85 -11.11 24.52 -4.98
CA PRO A 85 -10.51 24.60 -3.66
C PRO A 85 -10.83 23.30 -2.91
N LEU A 86 -9.83 22.79 -2.18
CA LEU A 86 -10.03 21.77 -1.15
C LEU A 86 -11.13 22.29 -0.18
N PRO A 87 -12.01 21.41 0.33
CA PRO A 87 -13.10 21.80 1.24
C PRO A 87 -12.60 22.53 2.49
#